data_AF-A0A554LET9-F1
#
_entry.id   AF-A0A554LET9-F1
#
_cell.length_a   1.000
_cell.length_b   1.000
_cell.length_c   1.000
_cell.angle_alpha   90.00
_cell.angle_beta   90.00
_cell.angle_gamma   90.00
#
_symmetry.space_group_name_H-M   'P 1'
#
loop_
_entity.id
_entity.type
_entity.pdbx_description
1 polymer ?
#
loop_
_entity_poly.entity_id
_entity_poly.type
_entity_poly.pdbx_seq_one_letter_code
_entity_poly.pdbx_strand_id
1 'polypeptide(L)'
;MYHNNHNSKEKKRVFLSFASEDLDHVRGLRLLKDNPNFELEFYDESIKEPIDSLNANYIKRVIREQIKRASVTICLIGETTHKSRWVDWELETSGEEKKTIITMAIKGVERTTLPKFIRENEITFWSWDPEHLVKLISEI
;
A
#
# COMPACT_ATOMS: atom_id res chain seq x y z
N MET A 1 -20.65 39.51 -2.81
CA MET A 1 -20.21 38.56 -1.77
C MET A 1 -20.67 37.17 -2.15
N TYR A 2 -19.78 36.33 -2.68
CA TYR A 2 -19.89 34.86 -2.62
C TYR A 2 -18.48 34.31 -2.73
N HIS A 3 -17.88 33.94 -1.59
CA HIS A 3 -16.67 33.13 -1.56
C HIS A 3 -17.09 31.69 -1.82
N ASN A 4 -16.88 31.18 -3.03
CA ASN A 4 -16.95 29.74 -3.28
C ASN A 4 -15.66 29.13 -2.75
N ASN A 5 -15.67 28.74 -1.48
CA ASN A 5 -14.60 27.97 -0.88
C ASN A 5 -14.79 26.50 -1.26
N HIS A 6 -14.49 26.15 -2.52
CA HIS A 6 -14.27 24.75 -2.88
C HIS A 6 -12.91 24.34 -2.31
N ASN A 7 -12.90 23.92 -1.05
CA ASN A 7 -11.77 23.18 -0.52
C ASN A 7 -11.86 21.76 -1.09
N SER A 8 -11.54 21.60 -2.39
CA SER A 8 -11.40 20.29 -3.01
C SER A 8 -10.16 19.66 -2.39
N LYS A 9 -10.35 18.76 -1.41
CA LYS A 9 -9.28 17.89 -0.95
C LYS A 9 -8.69 17.21 -2.19
N GLU A 10 -7.43 17.47 -2.47
CA GLU A 10 -6.75 16.89 -3.62
C GLU A 10 -6.80 15.36 -3.50
N LYS A 11 -7.28 14.70 -4.55
CA LYS A 11 -7.49 13.25 -4.56
C LYS A 11 -6.14 12.55 -4.33
N LYS A 12 -6.03 11.78 -3.26
CA LYS A 12 -4.77 11.09 -2.92
C LYS A 12 -4.61 9.83 -3.76
N ARG A 13 -3.50 9.72 -4.48
CA ARG A 13 -3.09 8.49 -5.16
C ARG A 13 -2.44 7.56 -4.15
N VAL A 14 -2.96 6.35 -4.04
CA VAL A 14 -2.53 5.37 -3.04
C VAL A 14 -2.02 4.13 -3.76
N PHE A 15 -0.78 3.76 -3.53
CA PHE A 15 -0.22 2.47 -3.95
C PHE A 15 -0.51 1.44 -2.85
N LEU A 16 -1.11 0.31 -3.21
CA LEU A 16 -1.40 -0.78 -2.27
C LEU A 16 -0.43 -1.94 -2.49
N SER A 17 0.28 -2.33 -1.43
CA SER A 17 1.21 -3.46 -1.37
C SER A 17 0.67 -4.51 -0.41
N PHE A 18 0.59 -5.77 -0.85
CA PHE A 18 0.24 -6.92 0.00
C PHE A 18 0.95 -8.19 -0.51
N ALA A 19 0.79 -9.31 0.21
CA ALA A 19 1.29 -10.58 -0.30
C ALA A 19 0.23 -11.20 -1.22
N SER A 20 0.63 -11.77 -2.36
CA SER A 20 -0.31 -12.31 -3.35
C SER A 20 -1.32 -13.33 -2.77
N GLU A 21 -0.92 -14.09 -1.75
CA GLU A 21 -1.77 -15.03 -1.03
C GLU A 21 -2.89 -14.35 -0.21
N ASP A 22 -2.71 -13.08 0.18
CA ASP A 22 -3.68 -12.30 0.96
C ASP A 22 -4.76 -11.66 0.07
N LEU A 23 -4.74 -11.91 -1.24
CA LEU A 23 -5.64 -11.30 -2.22
C LEU A 23 -7.12 -11.36 -1.81
N ASP A 24 -7.58 -12.51 -1.31
CA ASP A 24 -8.98 -12.68 -0.90
C ASP A 24 -9.35 -11.79 0.31
N HIS A 25 -8.41 -11.56 1.22
CA HIS A 25 -8.60 -10.67 2.38
C HIS A 25 -8.61 -9.19 1.98
N VAL A 26 -7.86 -8.84 0.93
CA VAL A 26 -7.71 -7.46 0.44
C VAL A 26 -8.84 -7.04 -0.51
N ARG A 27 -9.57 -7.98 -1.10
CA ARG A 27 -10.70 -7.68 -2.01
C ARG A 27 -11.71 -6.69 -1.43
N GLY A 28 -12.04 -6.80 -0.14
CA GLY A 28 -12.97 -5.87 0.52
C GLY A 28 -12.45 -4.43 0.57
N LEU A 29 -11.13 -4.26 0.72
CA LEU A 29 -10.46 -2.95 0.69
C LEU A 29 -10.46 -2.32 -0.69
N ARG A 30 -10.55 -3.12 -1.76
CA ARG A 30 -10.70 -2.60 -3.13
C ARG A 30 -11.98 -1.80 -3.31
N LEU A 31 -13.01 -2.02 -2.48
CA LEU A 31 -14.23 -1.21 -2.50
C LEU A 31 -14.00 0.24 -2.04
N LEU A 32 -12.89 0.52 -1.32
CA LEU A 32 -12.50 1.91 -1.02
C LEU A 32 -12.14 2.70 -2.27
N LYS A 33 -11.98 2.05 -3.44
CA LYS A 33 -11.81 2.70 -4.75
C LYS A 33 -12.97 3.65 -5.07
N ASP A 34 -14.16 3.31 -4.61
CA ASP A 34 -15.37 4.09 -4.89
C ASP A 34 -15.49 5.30 -3.95
N ASN A 35 -14.54 5.47 -3.02
CA ASN A 35 -14.44 6.67 -2.20
C ASN A 35 -13.96 7.86 -3.06
N PRO A 36 -14.73 8.95 -3.18
CA PRO A 36 -14.39 10.08 -4.04
C PRO A 36 -13.10 10.81 -3.64
N ASN A 37 -12.63 10.61 -2.40
CA ASN A 37 -11.43 11.28 -1.89
C ASN A 37 -10.13 10.53 -2.22
N PHE A 38 -10.20 9.30 -2.73
CA PHE A 38 -9.04 8.44 -2.97
C PHE A 38 -8.98 7.91 -4.40
N GLU A 39 -7.77 7.81 -4.96
CA GLU A 39 -7.49 7.02 -6.16
C GLU A 39 -6.57 5.88 -5.77
N LEU A 40 -7.13 4.68 -5.60
CA LEU A 40 -6.32 3.49 -5.34
C LEU A 40 -5.72 2.98 -6.66
N GLU A 41 -4.40 2.98 -6.73
CA GLU A 41 -3.62 2.29 -7.75
C GLU A 41 -3.23 0.91 -7.21
N PHE A 42 -3.71 -0.13 -7.88
CA PHE A 42 -3.36 -1.51 -7.58
C PHE A 42 -2.50 -2.04 -8.69
N TYR A 43 -1.35 -2.60 -8.36
CA TYR A 43 -0.70 -3.53 -9.26
C TYR A 43 -1.44 -4.87 -9.22
N ASP A 44 -1.47 -5.59 -10.34
CA ASP A 44 -1.99 -6.95 -10.36
C ASP A 44 -0.98 -7.89 -9.70
N GLU A 45 -1.00 -7.91 -8.37
CA GLU A 45 -0.12 -8.75 -7.56
C GLU A 45 -0.37 -10.26 -7.72
N SER A 46 -1.40 -10.65 -8.48
CA SER A 46 -1.60 -12.07 -8.84
C SER A 46 -0.51 -12.61 -9.78
N ILE A 47 0.35 -11.72 -10.28
CA ILE A 47 1.52 -12.07 -11.08
C ILE A 47 2.49 -12.91 -10.22
N LYS A 48 2.51 -14.21 -10.50
CA LYS A 48 3.34 -15.22 -9.81
C LYS A 48 4.82 -15.19 -10.21
N GLU A 49 5.25 -14.13 -10.88
CA GLU A 49 6.62 -14.01 -11.38
C GLU A 49 7.58 -13.77 -10.20
N PRO A 50 8.62 -14.62 -10.04
CA PRO A 50 9.65 -14.38 -9.05
C PRO A 50 10.35 -13.03 -9.28
N ILE A 51 10.73 -12.36 -8.19
CA ILE A 51 11.40 -11.05 -8.23
C ILE A 51 12.81 -11.07 -8.86
N ASP A 52 13.38 -12.26 -9.02
CA ASP A 52 14.66 -12.55 -9.65
C ASP A 52 14.53 -13.21 -11.03
N SER A 53 13.31 -13.28 -11.58
CA SER A 53 13.07 -13.73 -12.95
C SER A 53 13.60 -12.75 -14.00
N LEU A 54 13.75 -13.22 -15.24
CA LEU A 54 14.12 -12.38 -16.39
C LEU A 54 13.10 -11.23 -16.61
N ASN A 55 11.83 -11.48 -16.33
CA ASN A 55 10.74 -10.50 -16.50
C ASN A 55 10.67 -9.49 -15.35
N ALA A 56 11.33 -9.76 -14.22
CA ALA A 56 11.25 -8.93 -13.02
C ALA A 56 11.69 -7.48 -13.25
N ASN A 57 12.65 -7.23 -14.16
CA ASN A 57 13.10 -5.88 -14.47
C ASN A 57 11.99 -5.01 -15.07
N TYR A 58 11.20 -5.59 -15.98
CA TYR A 58 10.06 -4.89 -16.57
C TYR A 58 8.99 -4.63 -15.51
N ILE A 59 8.68 -5.64 -14.69
CA ILE A 59 7.69 -5.55 -13.61
C ILE A 59 8.08 -4.47 -12.59
N LYS A 60 9.32 -4.50 -12.09
CA LYS A 60 9.86 -3.49 -11.17
C LYS A 60 9.77 -2.07 -11.75
N ARG A 61 10.02 -1.91 -13.05
CA ARG A 61 9.87 -0.60 -13.71
C ARG A 61 8.41 -0.13 -13.66
N VAL A 62 7.46 -1.00 -13.98
CA VAL A 62 6.03 -0.67 -13.95
C VAL A 62 5.54 -0.36 -12.54
N ILE A 63 5.96 -1.13 -11.53
CA ILE A 63 5.59 -0.89 -10.13
C ILE A 63 6.23 0.41 -9.62
N ARG A 64 7.51 0.66 -9.90
CA ARG A 64 8.18 1.90 -9.49
C ARG A 64 7.48 3.14 -10.06
N GLU A 65 7.00 3.10 -11.30
CA GLU A 65 6.25 4.22 -11.88
C GLU A 65 4.88 4.43 -11.21
N GLN A 66 4.23 3.38 -10.72
CA GLN A 66 3.00 3.50 -9.90
C GLN A 66 3.32 4.13 -8.54
N ILE A 67 4.36 3.63 -7.84
CA ILE A 67 4.83 4.20 -6.57
C ILE A 67 5.17 5.69 -6.73
N LYS A 68 5.86 6.07 -7.80
CA LYS A 68 6.18 7.48 -8.09
C LYS A 68 4.96 8.38 -8.20
N ARG A 69 3.87 7.88 -8.80
CA ARG A 69 2.61 8.61 -8.95
C ARG A 69 1.80 8.65 -7.65
N ALA A 70 1.96 7.65 -6.80
CA ALA A 70 1.33 7.62 -5.49
C ALA A 70 1.88 8.72 -4.57
N SER A 71 1.00 9.23 -3.71
CA SER A 71 1.36 10.07 -2.57
C SER A 71 1.64 9.20 -1.33
N VAL A 72 0.94 8.07 -1.22
CA VAL A 72 0.98 7.17 -0.06
C VAL A 72 1.12 5.73 -0.54
N THR A 73 1.98 4.96 0.10
CA THR A 73 2.02 3.50 0.02
C THR A 73 1.33 2.91 1.25
N ILE A 74 0.36 2.04 1.04
CA ILE A 74 -0.27 1.23 2.09
C ILE A 74 0.25 -0.19 1.96
N CYS A 75 0.84 -0.72 3.03
CA CYS A 75 1.25 -2.11 3.13
C CYS A 75 0.27 -2.86 4.04
N LEU A 76 -0.50 -3.79 3.48
CA LEU A 76 -1.39 -4.66 4.25
C LEU A 76 -0.64 -5.94 4.62
N ILE A 77 -0.63 -6.26 5.92
CA ILE A 77 0.23 -7.29 6.48
C ILE A 77 -0.61 -8.48 6.96
N GLY A 78 -0.49 -9.57 6.22
CA GLY A 78 -0.88 -10.93 6.57
C GLY A 78 0.16 -11.67 7.42
N GLU A 79 -0.10 -12.94 7.70
CA GLU A 79 0.82 -13.79 8.49
C GLU A 79 2.16 -14.04 7.77
N THR A 80 2.12 -14.16 6.44
CA THR A 80 3.27 -14.53 5.60
C THR A 80 3.88 -13.37 4.84
N THR A 81 3.34 -12.15 4.97
CA THR A 81 3.82 -10.96 4.23
C THR A 81 5.31 -10.70 4.40
N HIS A 82 5.88 -10.95 5.58
CA HIS A 82 7.32 -10.83 5.83
C HIS A 82 8.21 -11.74 4.95
N LYS A 83 7.64 -12.77 4.32
CA LYS A 83 8.33 -13.67 3.39
C LYS A 83 8.29 -13.16 1.95
N SER A 84 7.45 -12.19 1.64
CA SER A 84 7.31 -11.64 0.29
C SER A 84 8.47 -10.70 -0.02
N ARG A 85 9.36 -11.15 -0.91
CA ARG A 85 10.44 -10.30 -1.45
C ARG A 85 9.90 -9.14 -2.29
N TRP A 86 8.72 -9.30 -2.87
CA TRP A 86 8.03 -8.23 -3.60
C TRP A 86 7.62 -7.10 -2.65
N VAL A 87 6.97 -7.44 -1.54
CA VAL A 87 6.54 -6.44 -0.54
C VAL A 87 7.74 -5.71 0.07
N ASP A 88 8.81 -6.42 0.40
CA ASP A 88 10.03 -5.79 0.95
C ASP A 88 10.63 -4.80 -0.07
N TRP A 89 10.73 -5.20 -1.35
CA TRP A 89 11.22 -4.33 -2.42
C TRP A 89 10.31 -3.12 -2.71
N GLU A 90 8.98 -3.30 -2.63
CA GLU A 90 8.00 -2.22 -2.80
C GLU A 90 8.08 -1.19 -1.67
N LEU A 91 8.27 -1.65 -0.44
CA LEU A 91 8.48 -0.81 0.73
C LEU A 91 9.80 -0.04 0.64
N GLU A 92 10.89 -0.71 0.27
CA GLU A 92 12.19 -0.08 -0.01
C GLU A 92 12.06 1.01 -1.08
N THR A 93 11.44 0.67 -2.21
CA THR A 93 11.24 1.61 -3.32
C THR A 93 10.35 2.79 -2.90
N SER A 94 9.33 2.55 -2.08
CA SER A 94 8.48 3.62 -1.54
C SER A 94 9.26 4.56 -0.63
N GLY A 95 10.18 4.02 0.18
CA GLY A 95 11.10 4.81 1.00
C GLY A 95 12.07 5.64 0.16
N GLU A 96 12.67 5.05 -0.88
CA GLU A 96 13.56 5.74 -1.83
C GLU A 96 12.85 6.92 -2.52
N GLU A 97 11.60 6.71 -2.94
CA GLU A 97 10.75 7.71 -3.59
C GLU A 97 10.08 8.66 -2.58
N LYS A 98 10.45 8.58 -1.29
CA LYS A 98 9.99 9.43 -0.18
C LYS A 98 8.47 9.49 -0.03
N LYS A 99 7.81 8.35 -0.25
CA LYS A 99 6.36 8.21 -0.08
C LYS A 99 6.03 8.02 1.38
N THR A 100 4.87 8.52 1.80
CA THR A 100 4.35 8.18 3.12
C THR A 100 3.97 6.70 3.13
N ILE A 101 4.45 5.94 4.11
CA ILE A 101 4.16 4.51 4.24
C ILE A 101 3.22 4.31 5.42
N ILE A 102 2.05 3.73 5.17
CA ILE A 102 1.11 3.29 6.19
C ILE A 102 1.14 1.76 6.22
N THR A 103 1.24 1.16 7.40
CA THR A 103 1.25 -0.29 7.54
C THR A 103 0.12 -0.74 8.45
N MET A 104 -0.66 -1.74 8.02
CA MET A 104 -1.84 -2.19 8.76
C MET A 104 -2.03 -3.70 8.58
N ALA A 105 -2.41 -4.39 9.66
CA ALA A 105 -2.75 -5.82 9.60
C ALA A 105 -3.95 -6.04 8.68
N ILE A 106 -4.04 -7.16 7.95
CA ILE A 106 -5.30 -7.58 7.34
C ILE A 106 -6.28 -8.12 8.39
N LYS A 107 -7.58 -8.16 8.05
CA LYS A 107 -8.61 -8.68 8.95
C LYS A 107 -8.32 -10.12 9.36
N GLY A 108 -8.32 -10.36 10.67
CA GLY A 108 -8.11 -11.69 11.26
C GLY A 108 -6.66 -11.97 11.69
N VAL A 109 -5.73 -11.06 11.41
CA VAL A 109 -4.34 -11.17 11.87
C VAL A 109 -4.17 -10.46 13.20
N GLU A 110 -4.00 -11.24 14.27
CA GLU A 110 -3.75 -10.71 15.63
C GLU A 110 -2.25 -10.56 15.93
N ARG A 111 -1.42 -11.41 15.33
CA ARG A 111 0.04 -11.39 15.48
C ARG A 111 0.67 -11.74 14.14
N THR A 112 1.67 -10.96 13.74
CA THR A 112 2.44 -11.21 12.54
C THR A 112 3.89 -10.80 12.73
N THR A 113 4.77 -11.37 11.91
CA THR A 113 6.12 -10.86 11.77
C THR A 113 6.09 -9.72 10.77
N LEU A 114 6.66 -8.58 11.14
CA LEU A 114 6.71 -7.43 10.24
C LEU A 114 7.81 -7.63 9.16
N PRO A 115 7.56 -7.20 7.91
CA PRO A 115 8.58 -7.07 6.88
C PRO A 115 9.85 -6.39 7.38
N LYS A 116 11.00 -6.77 6.80
CA LYS A 116 12.31 -6.30 7.25
C LYS A 116 12.39 -4.77 7.22
N PHE A 117 12.00 -4.16 6.09
CA PHE A 117 11.99 -2.71 5.95
C PHE A 117 11.22 -1.98 7.06
N ILE A 118 10.05 -2.51 7.46
CA ILE A 118 9.21 -1.91 8.51
C ILE A 118 9.90 -1.98 9.87
N ARG A 119 10.53 -3.12 10.20
CA ARG A 119 11.26 -3.31 11.46
C ARG A 119 12.49 -2.42 11.55
N GLU A 120 13.26 -2.32 10.47
CA GLU A 120 14.53 -1.56 10.45
C GLU A 120 14.32 -0.05 10.44
N ASN A 121 13.19 0.44 9.92
CA ASN A 121 12.85 1.86 9.87
C ASN A 121 11.83 2.27 10.95
N GLU A 122 11.53 1.39 11.90
CA GLU A 122 10.60 1.62 13.01
C GLU A 122 9.24 2.20 12.57
N ILE A 123 8.74 1.74 11.42
CA ILE A 123 7.47 2.23 10.85
C ILE A 123 6.31 1.72 11.69
N THR A 124 5.41 2.63 12.08
CA THR A 124 4.23 2.30 12.88
C THR A 124 3.35 1.26 12.17
N PHE A 125 3.01 0.22 12.92
CA PHE A 125 2.12 -0.86 12.51
C PHE A 125 0.79 -0.79 13.25
N TRP A 126 -0.30 -0.73 12.47
CA TRP A 126 -1.66 -0.66 12.99
C TRP A 126 -2.36 -2.02 12.94
N SER A 127 -3.20 -2.30 13.94
CA SER A 127 -4.16 -3.40 13.84
C SER A 127 -5.21 -3.11 12.76
N TRP A 128 -5.92 -4.14 12.29
CA TRP A 128 -6.96 -3.99 11.28
C TRP A 128 -8.03 -2.98 11.74
N ASP A 129 -8.06 -1.82 11.08
CA ASP A 129 -9.04 -0.77 11.29
C ASP A 129 -9.22 0.04 9.99
N PRO A 130 -10.16 -0.33 9.11
CA PRO A 130 -10.35 0.33 7.83
C PRO A 130 -10.83 1.78 7.97
N GLU A 131 -11.51 2.15 9.07
CA GLU A 131 -11.93 3.53 9.32
C GLU A 131 -10.73 4.39 9.69
N HIS A 132 -9.85 3.87 10.55
CA HIS A 132 -8.59 4.53 10.89
C HIS A 132 -7.67 4.65 9.66
N LEU A 133 -7.63 3.64 8.79
CA LEU A 133 -6.87 3.70 7.53
C LEU A 133 -7.31 4.88 6.66
N VAL A 134 -8.63 5.03 6.46
CA VAL A 134 -9.22 6.15 5.71
C VAL A 134 -8.87 7.50 6.35
N LYS A 135 -8.85 7.57 7.68
CA LYS A 135 -8.44 8.77 8.42
C LYS A 135 -6.97 9.11 8.19
N LEU A 136 -6.06 8.13 8.31
CA LEU A 136 -4.63 8.32 8.09
C LEU A 136 -4.34 8.86 6.67
N ILE A 137 -4.97 8.29 5.64
CA ILE A 137 -4.79 8.78 4.26
C ILE A 137 -5.29 10.22 4.11
N SER A 138 -6.35 10.57 4.84
CA SER A 138 -7.00 11.89 4.78
C SER A 138 -6.25 13.01 5.50
N GLU A 139 -5.30 12.68 6.36
CA GLU A 139 -4.54 13.61 7.21
C GLU A 139 -3.14 13.93 6.65
N ILE A 140 -2.70 13.17 5.65
CA ILE A 140 -1.48 13.41 4.84
C ILE A 140 -1.78 14.42 3.75
#